data_AF-A0A6L6J1A5-F1
#
_entry.id   AF-A0A6L6J1A5-F1
#
_cell.length_a   1.000
_cell.length_b   1.000
_cell.length_c   1.000
_cell.angle_alpha   90.00
_cell.angle_beta   90.00
_cell.angle_gamma   90.00
#
_symmetry.space_group_name_H-M   'P 1'
#
loop_
_entity.id
_entity.type
_entity.pdbx_description
1 polymer ?
#
loop_
_entity_poly.entity_id
_entity_poly.type
_entity_poly.pdbx_seq_one_letter_code
_entity_poly.pdbx_strand_id
1 'polypeptide(L)'
;MEKRFQMTWDEMELARAFKVSPEDVREYLTDGRRVSFIIERRLKWENPGWQLAPSEGAGYDLLDPDGGMWEVRSITRQGVYFNPSNQVGSGRRFNEDGFQLKMSGIKGFILSDIVGFPVVDVFVVPVENVLRWHSQRLLGANAKVSRAKFLNNLAPDIQF
;
A
#
# COMPACT_ATOMS: atom_id res chain seq x y z
N MET A 1 10.18 -6.54 -9.97
CA MET A 1 9.36 -5.31 -10.02
C MET A 1 10.27 -4.11 -9.86
N GLU A 2 9.99 -3.01 -10.57
CA GLU A 2 10.71 -1.75 -10.39
C GLU A 2 10.54 -1.21 -8.96
N LYS A 3 11.55 -0.54 -8.44
CA LYS A 3 11.59 -0.02 -7.05
C LYS A 3 10.60 1.13 -6.83
N ARG A 4 10.34 1.90 -7.88
CA ARG A 4 9.35 2.96 -7.96
C ARG A 4 8.88 3.05 -9.41
N PHE A 5 7.57 3.09 -9.62
CA PHE A 5 6.96 3.17 -10.95
C PHE A 5 5.59 3.86 -10.86
N GLN A 6 4.96 4.09 -12.01
CA GLN A 6 3.63 4.70 -12.08
C GLN A 6 2.62 3.73 -12.68
N MET A 7 1.43 3.71 -12.08
CA MET A 7 0.25 3.04 -12.61
C MET A 7 -0.68 4.13 -13.14
N THR A 8 -1.02 4.08 -14.44
CA THR A 8 -1.87 5.10 -15.10
C THR A 8 -3.20 4.48 -15.53
N TRP A 9 -4.30 5.18 -15.33
CA TRP A 9 -5.64 4.76 -15.78
C TRP A 9 -6.24 5.77 -16.76
N ASP A 10 -7.06 5.27 -17.68
CA ASP A 10 -7.98 6.11 -18.45
C ASP A 10 -9.31 6.20 -17.70
N GLU A 11 -9.49 7.29 -16.94
CA GLU A 11 -10.72 7.52 -16.17
C GLU A 11 -11.96 7.71 -17.05
N MET A 12 -11.78 8.18 -18.29
CA MET A 12 -12.89 8.33 -19.24
C MET A 12 -13.35 6.98 -19.76
N GLU A 13 -12.41 6.08 -20.06
CA GLU A 13 -12.72 4.70 -20.42
C GLU A 13 -13.42 3.96 -19.27
N LEU A 14 -12.90 4.07 -18.05
CA LEU A 14 -13.52 3.47 -16.87
C LEU A 14 -14.94 3.99 -16.63
N ALA A 15 -15.15 5.31 -16.73
CA ALA A 15 -16.45 5.94 -16.57
C ALA A 15 -17.47 5.41 -17.61
N ARG A 16 -17.06 5.32 -18.88
CA ARG A 16 -17.88 4.73 -19.95
C ARG A 16 -18.21 3.26 -19.67
N ALA A 17 -17.21 2.46 -19.28
CA ALA A 17 -17.38 1.04 -19.01
C ALA A 17 -18.32 0.77 -17.83
N PHE A 18 -18.20 1.56 -16.76
CA PHE A 18 -19.04 1.46 -15.56
C PHE A 18 -20.38 2.19 -15.67
N LYS A 19 -20.60 2.98 -16.74
CA LYS A 19 -21.79 3.81 -16.94
C LYS A 19 -22.02 4.81 -15.81
N VAL A 20 -20.94 5.45 -15.37
CA VAL A 20 -20.91 6.49 -14.33
C VAL A 20 -20.14 7.71 -14.83
N SER A 21 -20.03 8.76 -14.01
CA SER A 21 -19.22 9.94 -14.35
C SER A 21 -17.72 9.70 -14.09
N PRO A 22 -16.81 10.43 -14.78
CA PRO A 22 -15.39 10.44 -14.42
C PRO A 22 -15.16 10.90 -12.97
N GLU A 23 -15.99 11.81 -12.46
CA GLU A 23 -15.95 12.28 -11.08
C GLU A 23 -16.22 11.14 -10.09
N ASP A 24 -17.23 10.31 -10.34
CA ASP A 24 -17.52 9.11 -9.54
C ASP A 24 -16.34 8.13 -9.54
N VAL A 25 -15.70 7.94 -10.70
CA VAL A 25 -14.49 7.11 -10.83
C VAL A 25 -13.36 7.65 -9.96
N ARG A 26 -13.08 8.96 -10.03
CA ARG A 26 -12.04 9.60 -9.20
C ARG A 26 -12.35 9.49 -7.72
N GLU A 27 -13.60 9.73 -7.31
CA GLU A 27 -14.00 9.59 -5.91
C GLU A 27 -13.81 8.15 -5.43
N TYR A 28 -14.27 7.17 -6.21
CA TYR A 28 -14.20 5.76 -5.85
C TYR A 28 -12.75 5.25 -5.80
N LEU A 29 -11.92 5.63 -6.77
CA LEU A 29 -10.53 5.17 -6.89
C LEU A 29 -9.54 5.96 -6.02
N THR A 30 -10.00 6.99 -5.30
CA THR A 30 -9.22 7.68 -4.27
C THR A 30 -9.60 7.27 -2.84
N ASP A 31 -10.53 6.31 -2.67
CA ASP A 31 -10.85 5.66 -1.39
C ASP A 31 -10.08 4.35 -1.23
N GLY A 32 -9.11 4.34 -0.30
CA GLY A 32 -8.27 3.17 -0.01
C GLY A 32 -9.06 1.93 0.42
N ARG A 33 -10.27 2.06 0.96
CA ARG A 33 -11.10 0.88 1.30
C ARG A 33 -11.66 0.16 0.08
N ARG A 34 -11.66 0.85 -1.07
CA ARG A 34 -12.27 0.39 -2.32
C ARG A 34 -11.20 0.02 -3.33
N VAL A 35 -10.23 0.90 -3.55
CA VAL A 35 -9.26 0.75 -4.64
C VAL A 35 -8.12 -0.24 -4.33
N SER A 36 -7.80 -0.53 -3.06
CA SER A 36 -6.68 -1.41 -2.73
C SER A 36 -6.80 -2.79 -3.40
N PHE A 37 -8.00 -3.38 -3.41
CA PHE A 37 -8.25 -4.67 -4.03
C PHE A 37 -7.99 -4.72 -5.55
N ILE A 38 -8.26 -3.60 -6.26
CA ILE A 38 -7.98 -3.55 -7.70
C ILE A 38 -6.50 -3.26 -7.98
N ILE A 39 -5.83 -2.52 -7.09
CA ILE A 39 -4.38 -2.29 -7.16
C ILE A 39 -3.62 -3.60 -6.99
N GLU A 40 -3.97 -4.44 -6.01
CA GLU A 40 -3.38 -5.78 -5.83
C GLU A 40 -3.48 -6.61 -7.11
N ARG A 41 -4.66 -6.61 -7.74
CA ARG A 41 -4.90 -7.32 -9.01
C ARG A 41 -4.08 -6.74 -10.16
N ARG A 42 -3.99 -5.40 -10.27
CA ARG A 42 -3.15 -4.73 -11.26
C ARG A 42 -1.67 -5.09 -11.09
N LEU A 43 -1.15 -5.01 -9.86
CA LEU A 43 0.23 -5.41 -9.55
C LEU A 43 0.51 -6.86 -9.96
N LYS A 44 -0.41 -7.78 -9.63
CA LYS A 44 -0.32 -9.20 -10.02
C LYS A 44 -0.31 -9.40 -11.55
N TRP A 45 -1.13 -8.65 -12.29
CA TRP A 45 -1.20 -8.77 -13.75
C TRP A 45 -0.06 -8.07 -14.49
N GLU A 46 0.47 -6.98 -13.94
CA GLU A 46 1.56 -6.21 -14.55
C GLU A 46 2.95 -6.81 -14.24
N ASN A 47 3.05 -7.71 -13.26
CA ASN A 47 4.30 -8.35 -12.88
C ASN A 47 4.23 -9.87 -13.08
N PRO A 48 4.83 -10.43 -14.15
CA PRO A 48 4.80 -11.85 -14.43
C PRO A 48 5.26 -12.72 -13.26
N GLY A 49 4.52 -13.80 -13.00
CA GLY A 49 4.80 -14.77 -11.94
C GLY A 49 4.31 -14.37 -10.54
N TRP A 50 3.83 -13.13 -10.35
CA TRP A 50 3.25 -12.71 -9.09
C TRP A 50 1.88 -13.36 -8.86
N GLN A 51 1.57 -13.64 -7.60
CA GLN A 51 0.32 -14.27 -7.20
C GLN A 51 -0.38 -13.44 -6.13
N LEU A 52 -1.71 -13.47 -6.13
CA LEU A 52 -2.50 -12.98 -4.99
C LEU A 52 -2.37 -13.99 -3.84
N ALA A 53 -2.50 -13.49 -2.62
CA ALA A 53 -2.67 -14.35 -1.46
C ALA A 53 -3.88 -15.30 -1.63
N PRO A 54 -3.84 -16.50 -1.01
CA PRO A 54 -4.87 -17.52 -1.22
C PRO A 54 -6.25 -17.16 -0.66
N SER A 55 -6.32 -16.19 0.27
CA SER A 55 -7.57 -15.71 0.85
C SER A 55 -7.47 -14.26 1.33
N GLU A 56 -8.61 -13.58 1.33
CA GLU A 56 -8.77 -12.30 2.04
C GLU A 56 -8.57 -12.56 3.55
N GLY A 57 -7.51 -12.00 4.13
CA GLY A 57 -7.13 -12.24 5.54
C GLY A 57 -5.87 -13.07 5.73
N ALA A 58 -5.19 -13.48 4.66
CA ALA A 58 -3.81 -13.94 4.73
C ALA A 58 -2.88 -12.86 5.34
N GLY A 59 -1.70 -13.26 5.81
CA GLY A 59 -0.74 -12.32 6.43
C GLY A 59 -0.10 -11.30 5.49
N TYR A 60 -0.34 -11.46 4.17
CA TYR A 60 0.21 -10.71 3.05
C TYR A 60 -0.84 -10.65 1.92
N ASP A 61 -0.61 -9.80 0.92
CA ASP A 61 -1.54 -9.60 -0.22
C ASP A 61 -0.98 -10.17 -1.53
N LEU A 62 0.34 -10.12 -1.71
CA LEU A 62 1.04 -10.60 -2.91
C LEU A 62 2.20 -11.53 -2.59
N LEU A 63 2.41 -12.53 -3.44
CA LEU A 63 3.56 -13.43 -3.42
C LEU A 63 4.40 -13.21 -4.69
N ASP A 64 5.68 -12.90 -4.52
CA ASP A 64 6.63 -12.77 -5.63
C ASP A 64 7.17 -14.14 -6.10
N PRO A 65 7.76 -14.24 -7.30
CA PRO A 65 8.27 -15.50 -7.84
C PRO A 65 9.39 -16.17 -7.02
N ASP A 66 10.06 -15.41 -6.15
CA ASP A 66 11.12 -15.89 -5.27
C ASP A 66 10.57 -16.34 -3.90
N GLY A 67 9.24 -16.34 -3.73
CA GLY A 67 8.57 -16.69 -2.48
C GLY A 67 8.47 -15.56 -1.46
N GLY A 68 8.80 -14.32 -1.85
CA GLY A 68 8.67 -13.15 -1.00
C GLY A 68 7.21 -12.72 -0.84
N MET A 69 6.77 -12.57 0.41
CA MET A 69 5.42 -12.12 0.76
C MET A 69 5.37 -10.59 0.92
N TRP A 70 4.41 -9.93 0.28
CA TRP A 70 4.29 -8.47 0.24
C TRP A 70 2.93 -8.00 0.71
N GLU A 71 2.93 -6.95 1.53
CA GLU A 71 1.72 -6.21 1.91
C GLU A 71 1.47 -5.06 0.93
N VAL A 72 0.26 -4.91 0.42
CA VAL A 72 -0.14 -3.78 -0.42
C VAL A 72 -0.92 -2.78 0.43
N ARG A 73 -0.53 -1.49 0.37
CA ARG A 73 -1.24 -0.43 1.09
C ARG A 73 -1.40 0.81 0.22
N SER A 74 -2.54 1.49 0.36
CA SER A 74 -2.75 2.78 -0.29
C SER A 74 -2.33 3.94 0.62
N ILE A 75 -1.54 4.86 0.09
CA ILE A 75 -1.30 6.16 0.72
C ILE A 75 -2.50 7.05 0.37
N THR A 76 -3.24 7.44 1.41
CA THR A 76 -4.43 8.28 1.27
C THR A 76 -4.12 9.73 1.64
N ARG A 77 -5.10 10.64 1.51
CA ARG A 77 -4.96 12.01 2.04
C ARG A 77 -4.63 12.03 3.53
N GLN A 78 -5.10 11.02 4.27
CA GLN A 78 -4.83 10.89 5.71
C GLN A 78 -3.49 10.23 6.01
N GLY A 79 -2.73 9.80 4.99
CA GLY A 79 -1.48 9.07 5.12
C GLY A 79 -1.65 7.56 4.92
N VAL A 80 -0.65 6.82 5.43
CA VAL A 80 -0.57 5.36 5.36
C VAL A 80 -0.21 4.79 6.72
N TYR A 81 -0.68 3.58 6.96
CA TYR A 81 -0.46 2.81 8.18
C TYR A 81 0.43 1.61 7.87
N PHE A 82 1.43 1.36 8.71
CA PHE A 82 2.24 0.14 8.67
C PHE A 82 1.84 -0.88 9.74
N ASN A 83 0.94 -0.54 10.65
CA ASN A 83 0.43 -1.50 11.63
C ASN A 83 -0.53 -2.53 10.99
N PRO A 84 -0.68 -3.72 11.60
CA PRO A 84 -1.66 -4.70 11.16
C PRO A 84 -3.07 -4.10 11.02
N SER A 85 -3.80 -4.46 9.96
CA SER A 85 -5.14 -3.91 9.66
C SER A 85 -6.16 -4.12 10.80
N ASN A 86 -6.02 -5.21 11.55
CA ASN A 86 -6.85 -5.51 12.73
C ASN A 86 -6.57 -4.60 13.93
N GLN A 87 -5.53 -3.75 13.89
CA GLN A 87 -5.20 -2.74 14.90
C GLN A 87 -5.56 -1.31 14.48
N VAL A 88 -6.06 -1.10 13.26
CA VAL A 88 -6.46 0.22 12.74
C VAL A 88 -7.96 0.44 12.98
N GLY A 89 -8.36 1.50 13.70
CA GLY A 89 -9.77 1.86 13.94
C GLY A 89 -10.07 2.37 15.35
N SER A 90 -11.27 2.93 15.54
CA SER A 90 -11.71 3.47 16.85
C SER A 90 -11.67 2.40 17.94
N GLY A 91 -11.13 2.74 19.12
CA GLY A 91 -11.01 1.85 20.27
C GLY A 91 -9.87 0.82 20.20
N ARG A 92 -9.14 0.74 19.08
CA ARG A 92 -8.01 -0.19 18.93
C ARG A 92 -6.72 0.44 19.44
N ARG A 93 -5.90 -0.34 20.15
CA ARG A 93 -4.59 0.06 20.64
C ARG A 93 -3.50 -0.56 19.78
N PHE A 94 -2.47 0.22 19.49
CA PHE A 94 -1.27 -0.29 18.85
C PHE A 94 -0.62 -1.34 19.76
N ASN A 95 -0.35 -2.51 19.19
CA ASN A 95 0.33 -3.62 19.86
C ASN A 95 1.64 -3.87 19.11
N GLU A 96 2.74 -3.52 19.77
CA GLU A 96 4.11 -3.63 19.26
C GLU A 96 4.47 -5.06 18.88
N ASP A 97 4.18 -6.05 19.74
CA ASP A 97 4.52 -7.45 19.48
C ASP A 97 3.81 -7.96 18.22
N GLY A 98 2.54 -7.60 18.04
CA GLY A 98 1.77 -7.91 16.84
C GLY A 98 2.29 -7.19 15.59
N PHE A 99 2.82 -5.98 15.73
CA PHE A 99 3.50 -5.27 14.65
C PHE A 99 4.79 -5.99 14.23
N GLN A 100 5.67 -6.30 15.18
CA GLN A 100 6.93 -7.01 14.94
C GLN A 100 6.70 -8.39 14.30
N LEU A 101 5.72 -9.14 14.81
CA LEU A 101 5.32 -10.43 14.25
C LEU A 101 4.88 -10.29 12.79
N LYS A 102 4.07 -9.29 12.46
CA LYS A 102 3.69 -9.03 11.06
C LYS A 102 4.90 -8.70 10.20
N MET A 103 5.78 -7.80 10.66
CA MET A 103 7.00 -7.44 9.93
C MET A 103 7.87 -8.66 9.62
N SER A 104 8.02 -9.61 10.55
CA SER A 104 8.79 -10.84 10.31
C SER A 104 8.18 -11.77 9.25
N GLY A 105 6.89 -11.61 8.93
CA GLY A 105 6.16 -12.44 7.98
C GLY A 105 6.10 -11.88 6.56
N ILE A 106 6.70 -10.72 6.29
CA ILE A 106 6.68 -10.08 4.96
C ILE A 106 8.07 -9.60 4.57
N LYS A 107 8.34 -9.61 3.26
CA LYS A 107 9.53 -9.02 2.62
C LYS A 107 9.45 -7.50 2.58
N GLY A 108 8.25 -6.94 2.54
CA GLY A 108 8.05 -5.51 2.54
C GLY A 108 6.64 -5.09 2.17
N PHE A 109 6.52 -3.81 1.85
CA PHE A 109 5.29 -3.15 1.45
C PHE A 109 5.36 -2.68 0.00
N ILE A 110 4.23 -2.69 -0.67
CA ILE A 110 4.01 -2.01 -1.95
C ILE A 110 2.99 -0.91 -1.68
N LEU A 111 3.44 0.34 -1.74
CA LEU A 111 2.63 1.50 -1.39
C LEU A 111 2.17 2.22 -2.65
N SER A 112 0.88 2.52 -2.74
CA SER A 112 0.29 3.21 -3.89
C SER A 112 -0.30 4.55 -3.47
N ASP A 113 0.21 5.67 -3.99
CA ASP A 113 -0.32 7.01 -3.71
C ASP A 113 -1.58 7.32 -4.53
N ILE A 114 -2.69 6.76 -4.05
CA ILE A 114 -3.98 6.83 -4.74
C ILE A 114 -4.54 8.25 -4.82
N VAL A 115 -4.00 9.21 -4.06
CA VAL A 115 -4.37 10.62 -4.15
C VAL A 115 -3.97 11.22 -5.51
N GLY A 116 -2.97 10.65 -6.18
CA GLY A 116 -2.50 11.07 -7.50
C GLY A 116 -3.34 10.60 -8.69
N PHE A 117 -4.40 9.79 -8.46
CA PHE A 117 -5.25 9.27 -9.53
C PHE A 117 -5.68 10.38 -10.51
N PRO A 118 -5.56 10.18 -11.85
CA PRO A 118 -5.39 8.91 -12.55
C PRO A 118 -3.93 8.44 -12.77
N VAL A 119 -2.94 9.10 -12.15
CA VAL A 119 -1.53 8.66 -12.18
C VAL A 119 -1.06 8.36 -10.77
N VAL A 120 -1.00 7.07 -10.42
CA VAL A 120 -0.64 6.64 -9.07
C VAL A 120 0.83 6.22 -9.03
N ASP A 121 1.62 6.94 -8.25
CA ASP A 121 2.97 6.52 -7.90
C ASP A 121 2.90 5.28 -7.00
N VAL A 122 3.72 4.28 -7.35
CA VAL A 122 3.89 3.05 -6.60
C VAL A 122 5.32 2.96 -6.08
N PHE A 123 5.47 2.61 -4.80
CA PHE A 123 6.74 2.52 -4.09
C PHE A 123 6.91 1.13 -3.51
N VAL A 124 8.04 0.50 -3.79
CA VAL A 124 8.44 -0.76 -3.15
C VAL A 124 9.28 -0.43 -1.93
N VAL A 125 8.86 -0.92 -0.76
CA VAL A 125 9.48 -0.58 0.53
C VAL A 125 9.88 -1.87 1.25
N PRO A 126 11.17 -2.25 1.27
CA PRO A 126 11.65 -3.37 2.08
C PRO A 126 11.30 -3.20 3.56
N VAL A 127 10.99 -4.29 4.25
CA VAL A 127 10.50 -4.27 5.64
C VAL A 127 11.52 -3.65 6.61
N GLU A 128 12.81 -3.77 6.30
CA GLU A 128 13.92 -3.20 7.08
C GLU A 128 13.81 -1.67 7.17
N ASN A 129 13.32 -1.01 6.11
CA ASN A 129 13.08 0.43 6.15
C ASN A 129 11.96 0.78 7.14
N VAL A 130 10.88 0.00 7.15
CA VAL A 130 9.75 0.22 8.06
C VAL A 130 10.19 0.02 9.51
N LEU A 131 10.97 -1.03 9.79
CA LEU A 131 11.55 -1.29 11.11
C LEU A 131 12.49 -0.17 11.55
N ARG A 132 13.35 0.32 10.64
CA ARG A 132 14.26 1.44 10.90
C ARG A 132 13.49 2.74 11.17
N TRP A 133 12.50 3.07 10.36
CA TRP A 133 11.66 4.25 10.57
C TRP A 133 10.88 4.17 11.88
N HIS A 134 10.44 2.97 12.27
CA HIS A 134 9.79 2.75 13.55
C HIS A 134 10.77 2.99 14.73
N SER A 135 11.94 2.35 14.72
CA SER A 135 12.93 2.49 15.81
C SER A 135 13.47 3.91 15.95
N GLN A 136 13.59 4.65 14.84
CA GLN A 136 13.99 6.05 14.80
C GLN A 136 12.85 7.03 15.12
N ARG A 137 11.64 6.54 15.45
CA ARG A 137 10.45 7.36 15.73
C ARG A 137 10.07 8.30 14.58
N LEU A 138 10.35 7.86 13.34
CA LEU A 138 9.93 8.55 12.12
C LEU A 138 8.48 8.22 11.77
N LEU A 139 7.93 7.13 12.30
CA LEU A 139 6.50 6.82 12.27
C LEU A 139 5.80 7.40 13.51
N GLY A 140 4.50 7.67 13.39
CA GLY A 140 3.66 8.03 14.54
C GLY A 140 3.44 6.85 15.49
N ALA A 141 2.85 7.11 16.66
CA ALA A 141 2.68 6.13 17.74
C ALA A 141 1.85 4.88 17.38
N ASN A 142 1.16 4.88 16.25
CA ASN A 142 0.39 3.77 15.69
C ASN A 142 1.00 3.27 14.36
N ALA A 143 2.30 3.46 14.18
CA ALA A 143 3.04 3.18 12.94
C ALA A 143 2.41 3.85 11.69
N LYS A 144 1.76 5.02 11.87
CA LYS A 144 1.20 5.82 10.79
C LYS A 144 2.16 6.91 10.36
N VAL A 145 2.17 7.24 9.07
CA VAL A 145 2.85 8.43 8.55
C VAL A 145 1.90 9.23 7.65
N SER A 146 1.98 10.56 7.70
CA SER A 146 1.21 11.41 6.78
C SER A 146 1.73 11.27 5.34
N ARG A 147 0.87 11.50 4.35
CA ARG A 147 1.28 11.46 2.93
C ARG A 147 2.47 12.38 2.66
N ALA A 148 2.40 13.63 3.13
CA ALA A 148 3.47 14.61 2.92
C ALA A 148 4.81 14.15 3.52
N LYS A 149 4.80 13.64 4.77
CA LYS A 149 6.03 13.13 5.40
C LYS A 149 6.56 11.89 4.68
N PHE A 150 5.68 10.98 4.25
CA PHE A 150 6.11 9.83 3.46
C PHE A 150 6.81 10.29 2.17
N LEU A 151 6.15 11.09 1.34
CA LEU A 151 6.66 11.51 0.03
C LEU A 151 7.93 12.36 0.13
N ASN A 152 8.01 13.27 1.11
CA ASN A 152 9.12 14.23 1.20
C ASN A 152 10.31 13.72 2.00
N ASN A 153 10.11 12.76 2.92
CA ASN A 153 11.17 12.33 3.85
C ASN A 153 11.47 10.83 3.77
N LEU A 154 10.44 9.97 3.70
CA LEU A 154 10.65 8.53 3.79
C LEU A 154 10.89 7.87 2.42
N ALA A 155 10.11 8.25 1.40
CA ALA A 155 10.27 7.71 0.05
C ALA A 155 11.67 7.95 -0.55
N PRO A 156 12.31 9.13 -0.36
CA PRO A 156 13.70 9.33 -0.77
C PRO A 156 14.73 8.55 0.05
N ASP A 157 14.36 8.08 1.25
CA ASP A 157 15.23 7.39 2.21
C ASP A 157 15.10 5.85 2.12
N ILE A 158 14.36 5.32 1.13
CA ILE A 158 14.21 3.87 0.94
C ILE A 158 15.55 3.25 0.52
N GLN A 159 15.99 2.24 1.27
CA GLN A 159 17.19 1.43 1.02
C GLN A 159 16.79 0.04 0.50
N PHE A 160 17.59 -0.55 -0.40
CA PHE A 160 17.31 -1.84 -1.06
C PHE A 160 18.52 -2.76 -1.01
#